data_AF-A0A9N9P696-F1
#
_entry.id   AF-A0A9N9P696-F1
#
_cell.length_a   1.000
_cell.length_b   1.000
_cell.length_c   1.000
_cell.angle_alpha   90.00
_cell.angle_beta   90.00
_cell.angle_gamma   90.00
#
_symmetry.space_group_name_H-M   'P 1'
#
loop_
_entity.id
_entity.type
_entity.pdbx_description
1 polymer ?
#
loop_
_entity_poly.entity_id
_entity_poly.type
_entity_poly.pdbx_seq_one_letter_code
_entity_poly.pdbx_strand_id
1 'polypeptide(L)'
;WQKYFSDTKISGSLSSDINEKFIEERASLELSIRDFEEGIHTGFQLATKTGPLCAEPLMGVAYFLEDFTISIDYENVDISEIRQKLGGYVITTMRDACLQGFLELSPRLMLAMYSCDIQATTEALGRVYAVISRRRGRIISDELKEGTPFFQICALLPVVESFGFADEIRKRTSGAAVPQLIFSGFEMLNEDPFWVPTTEEELEDLGEKSDRENLAKKYMENVRKRKGMSTDKKIVEHAEKQRTLKK
;
A
#
# COMPACT_ATOMS: atom_id res chain seq x y z
N TRP A 1 -2.99 14.49 -19.76
CA TRP A 1 -1.59 14.88 -19.91
C TRP A 1 -1.33 15.51 -21.28
N GLN A 2 -1.97 16.65 -21.56
CA GLN A 2 -1.67 17.50 -22.70
C GLN A 2 -2.32 18.88 -22.47
N LYS A 3 -1.54 19.93 -22.66
CA LYS A 3 -1.83 21.37 -22.47
C LYS A 3 -1.96 21.82 -21.01
N TYR A 4 -0.87 22.40 -20.49
CA TYR A 4 -0.82 23.75 -19.89
C TYR A 4 0.65 24.04 -19.52
N PHE A 5 1.42 24.53 -20.48
CA PHE A 5 2.67 25.24 -20.21
C PHE A 5 2.69 26.43 -21.14
N SER A 6 2.27 27.58 -20.60
CA SER A 6 2.30 28.87 -21.28
C SER A 6 3.57 29.62 -20.91
N ASP A 7 4.31 29.97 -21.96
CA ASP A 7 5.48 30.81 -22.05
C ASP A 7 5.58 31.97 -21.04
N THR A 8 6.73 32.05 -20.36
CA THR A 8 7.23 33.27 -19.73
C THR A 8 8.33 33.84 -20.64
N LYS A 9 8.04 34.92 -21.38
CA LYS A 9 9.02 35.67 -22.18
C LYS A 9 9.59 36.84 -21.36
N ILE A 10 10.92 37.01 -21.37
CA ILE A 10 11.60 38.23 -20.94
C ILE A 10 12.24 38.89 -22.17
N SER A 11 11.92 40.17 -22.37
CA SER A 11 12.35 41.01 -23.48
C SER A 11 13.69 41.70 -23.23
N GLY A 12 14.59 41.68 -24.22
CA GLY A 12 15.78 42.53 -24.27
C GLY A 12 16.43 42.47 -25.65
N SER A 13 16.44 43.60 -26.37
CA SER A 13 16.95 43.72 -27.74
C SER A 13 18.48 43.98 -27.77
N LEU A 14 19.25 43.07 -28.36
CA LEU A 14 20.61 43.34 -28.87
C LEU A 14 21.01 42.33 -29.97
N SER A 15 21.37 42.86 -31.15
CA SER A 15 22.01 42.24 -32.36
C SER A 15 21.75 40.75 -32.64
N SER A 16 20.95 40.47 -33.69
CA SER A 16 20.29 39.19 -33.99
C SER A 16 21.20 37.96 -34.22
N ASP A 17 22.39 38.10 -34.81
CA ASP A 17 23.05 36.89 -35.38
C ASP A 17 24.18 36.33 -34.49
N ILE A 18 24.71 37.14 -33.56
CA ILE A 18 25.68 36.68 -32.53
C ILE A 18 24.92 36.17 -31.31
N ASN A 19 23.73 36.71 -31.04
CA ASN A 19 22.93 36.32 -29.88
C ASN A 19 22.26 34.95 -30.07
N GLU A 20 21.82 34.58 -31.28
CA GLU A 20 21.18 33.27 -31.50
C GLU A 20 22.11 32.09 -31.19
N LYS A 21 23.38 32.13 -31.62
CA LYS A 21 24.34 31.07 -31.28
C LYS A 21 24.71 31.05 -29.80
N PHE A 22 24.91 32.20 -29.17
CA PHE A 22 25.20 32.29 -27.73
C PHE A 22 23.99 31.92 -26.85
N ILE A 23 22.77 32.18 -27.32
CA ILE A 23 21.52 31.80 -26.65
C ILE A 23 21.25 30.30 -26.85
N GLU A 24 21.51 29.72 -28.02
CA GLU A 24 21.42 28.27 -28.24
C GLU A 24 22.45 27.51 -27.40
N GLU A 25 23.68 28.03 -27.32
CA GLU A 25 24.74 27.43 -26.50
C GLU A 25 24.38 27.54 -25.00
N ARG A 26 23.82 28.66 -24.53
CA ARG A 26 23.30 28.79 -23.16
C ARG A 26 22.04 27.96 -22.87
N ALA A 27 21.13 27.83 -23.83
CA ALA A 27 19.94 26.98 -23.70
C ALA A 27 20.31 25.48 -23.63
N SER A 28 21.45 25.09 -24.21
CA SER A 28 22.02 23.74 -24.06
C SER A 28 22.70 23.51 -22.70
N LEU A 29 23.01 24.58 -21.95
CA LEU A 29 23.61 24.57 -20.61
C LEU A 29 22.57 24.59 -19.48
N GLU A 30 21.35 25.06 -19.72
CA GLU A 30 20.29 25.04 -18.71
C GLU A 30 19.67 23.65 -18.60
N LEU A 31 19.75 23.07 -17.40
CA LEU A 31 19.12 21.78 -17.10
C LEU A 31 17.61 21.95 -17.08
N SER A 32 16.93 21.27 -18.00
CA SER A 32 15.48 21.29 -18.08
C SER A 32 14.90 20.09 -17.36
N ILE A 33 13.66 20.20 -16.86
CA ILE A 33 12.92 19.07 -16.28
C ILE A 33 12.81 17.88 -17.25
N ARG A 34 12.82 18.16 -18.56
CA ARG A 34 12.77 17.13 -19.61
C ARG A 34 13.98 16.20 -19.57
N ASP A 35 15.13 16.68 -19.12
CA ASP A 35 16.34 15.86 -19.00
C ASP A 35 16.20 14.79 -17.90
N PHE A 36 15.25 14.97 -16.97
CA PHE A 36 15.03 14.10 -15.83
C PHE A 36 13.71 13.32 -15.90
N GLU A 37 12.96 13.43 -17.00
CA GLU A 37 11.66 12.78 -17.17
C GLU A 37 11.75 11.25 -16.98
N GLU A 38 12.77 10.63 -17.56
CA GLU A 38 13.01 9.19 -17.40
C GLU A 38 13.36 8.81 -15.94
N GLY A 39 14.13 9.66 -15.26
CA GLY A 39 14.49 9.48 -13.86
C GLY A 39 13.27 9.59 -12.93
N ILE A 40 12.41 10.57 -13.17
CA ILE A 40 11.15 10.76 -12.44
C ILE A 40 10.23 9.56 -12.65
N HIS A 41 10.04 9.13 -13.90
CA HIS A 41 9.19 7.98 -14.22
C HIS A 41 9.72 6.69 -13.60
N THR A 42 11.04 6.45 -13.64
CA THR A 42 11.68 5.27 -13.04
C THR A 42 11.55 5.29 -11.51
N GLY A 43 11.80 6.44 -10.87
CA GLY A 43 11.62 6.61 -9.42
C GLY A 43 10.18 6.36 -8.98
N PHE A 44 9.22 6.90 -9.73
CA PHE A 44 7.78 6.67 -9.53
C PHE A 44 7.40 5.19 -9.68
N GLN A 45 7.89 4.52 -10.72
CA GLN A 45 7.65 3.08 -10.91
C GLN A 45 8.23 2.23 -9.77
N LEU A 46 9.40 2.61 -9.25
CA LEU A 46 10.01 1.92 -8.13
C LEU A 46 9.21 2.10 -6.84
N ALA A 47 8.73 3.33 -6.56
CA ALA A 47 7.88 3.60 -5.40
C ALA A 47 6.53 2.89 -5.47
N THR A 48 5.88 2.90 -6.64
CA THR A 48 4.57 2.27 -6.82
C THR A 48 4.62 0.75 -6.79
N LYS A 49 5.69 0.14 -7.30
CA LYS A 49 5.89 -1.33 -7.21
C LYS A 49 6.27 -1.78 -5.80
N THR A 50 6.90 -0.91 -5.02
CA THR A 50 7.40 -1.21 -3.67
C THR A 50 6.88 -0.20 -2.67
N GLY A 51 5.61 -0.35 -2.28
CA GLY A 51 4.95 0.54 -1.33
C GLY A 51 5.56 0.47 0.09
N PRO A 52 5.35 1.51 0.92
CA PRO A 52 6.14 1.71 2.14
C PRO A 52 5.76 0.79 3.30
N LEU A 53 4.51 0.27 3.33
CA LEU A 53 4.04 -0.58 4.42
C LEU A 53 4.66 -1.98 4.38
N CYS A 54 4.52 -2.64 3.22
CA CYS A 54 4.76 -4.07 3.06
C CYS A 54 5.66 -4.40 1.87
N ALA A 55 6.29 -3.42 1.21
CA ALA A 55 7.00 -3.61 -0.05
C ALA A 55 6.13 -4.34 -1.10
N GLU A 56 4.83 -4.01 -1.14
CA GLU A 56 3.84 -4.51 -2.09
C GLU A 56 3.42 -3.39 -3.05
N PRO A 57 2.90 -3.71 -4.24
CA PRO A 57 2.42 -2.70 -5.17
C PRO A 57 1.32 -1.82 -4.55
N LEU A 58 1.45 -0.50 -4.72
CA LEU A 58 0.43 0.48 -4.35
C LEU A 58 -0.75 0.40 -5.32
N MET A 59 -1.96 0.55 -4.79
CA MET A 59 -3.21 0.51 -5.54
C MET A 59 -4.08 1.71 -5.16
N GLY A 60 -4.80 2.29 -6.12
CA GLY A 60 -5.76 3.37 -5.87
C GLY A 60 -5.13 4.72 -5.50
N VAL A 61 -3.89 4.98 -5.91
CA VAL A 61 -3.16 6.22 -5.62
C VAL A 61 -2.94 7.01 -6.90
N ALA A 62 -3.11 8.33 -6.83
CA ALA A 62 -2.74 9.28 -7.89
C ALA A 62 -1.73 10.28 -7.33
N TYR A 63 -0.58 10.41 -7.99
CA TYR A 63 0.45 11.39 -7.63
C TYR A 63 0.42 12.56 -8.60
N PHE A 64 0.52 13.77 -8.05
CA PHE A 64 0.63 15.01 -8.82
C PHE A 64 1.97 15.66 -8.46
N LEU A 65 2.80 15.91 -9.47
CA LEU A 65 4.05 16.63 -9.29
C LEU A 65 3.75 18.13 -9.39
N GLU A 66 3.82 18.82 -8.25
CA GLU A 66 3.52 20.26 -8.17
C GLU A 66 4.74 21.12 -8.52
N ASP A 67 5.88 20.87 -7.88
CA ASP A 67 7.12 21.59 -8.12
C ASP A 67 8.32 20.64 -8.20
N PHE A 68 9.31 21.03 -9.00
CA PHE A 68 10.56 20.31 -9.17
C PHE A 68 11.68 21.33 -9.40
N THR A 69 12.45 21.56 -8.33
CA THR A 69 13.59 22.49 -8.33
C THR A 69 14.88 21.73 -8.12
N ILE A 70 15.90 22.00 -8.93
CA ILE A 70 17.25 21.46 -8.76
C ILE A 70 18.18 22.59 -8.36
N SER A 71 18.83 22.45 -7.20
CA SER A 71 19.90 23.35 -6.78
C SER A 71 21.24 22.71 -7.14
N ILE A 72 22.05 23.40 -7.96
CA ILE A 72 23.36 22.93 -8.40
C ILE A 72 24.37 24.03 -8.13
N ASP A 73 25.46 23.67 -7.48
CA ASP A 73 26.62 24.54 -7.35
C ASP A 73 27.47 24.40 -8.63
N TYR A 74 27.46 25.43 -9.48
CA TYR A 74 28.10 25.41 -10.80
C TYR A 74 29.63 25.56 -10.78
N GLU A 75 30.30 25.24 -9.68
CA GLU A 75 31.75 25.42 -9.58
C GLU A 75 32.51 24.26 -10.26
N ASN A 76 32.94 24.48 -11.50
CA ASN A 76 33.94 23.69 -12.24
C ASN A 76 33.63 22.19 -12.48
N VAL A 77 32.36 21.80 -12.64
CA VAL A 77 31.99 20.41 -12.97
C VAL A 77 31.37 20.34 -14.36
N ASP A 78 31.81 19.35 -15.17
CA ASP A 78 31.28 19.10 -16.50
C ASP A 78 29.76 18.77 -16.44
N ILE A 79 28.96 19.50 -17.21
CA ILE A 79 27.48 19.40 -17.20
C ILE A 79 27.00 18.00 -17.60
N SER A 80 27.74 17.31 -18.48
CA SER A 80 27.44 15.91 -18.85
C SER A 80 27.62 14.95 -17.68
N GLU A 81 28.64 15.17 -16.83
CA GLU A 81 28.88 14.36 -15.63
C GLU A 81 27.84 14.66 -14.55
N ILE A 82 27.43 15.93 -14.42
CA ILE A 82 26.33 16.35 -13.55
C ILE A 82 25.02 15.68 -13.98
N ARG A 83 24.68 15.67 -15.28
CA ARG A 83 23.47 14.99 -15.80
C ARG A 83 23.44 13.51 -15.40
N GLN A 84 24.55 12.80 -15.59
CA GLN A 84 24.61 11.37 -15.30
C GLN A 84 24.52 11.07 -13.79
N LYS A 85 25.20 11.86 -12.95
CA LYS A 85 25.14 11.71 -11.49
C LYS A 85 23.74 12.07 -10.96
N LEU A 86 23.21 13.23 -11.36
CA LEU A 86 21.89 13.70 -10.94
C LEU A 86 20.78 12.75 -11.37
N GLY A 87 20.88 12.12 -12.55
CA GLY A 87 19.88 11.14 -13.00
C GLY A 87 19.64 10.02 -11.98
N GLY A 88 20.72 9.49 -11.37
CA GLY A 88 20.61 8.49 -10.30
C GLY A 88 19.98 9.04 -9.03
N TYR A 89 20.38 10.24 -8.60
CA TYR A 89 19.83 10.91 -7.41
C TYR A 89 18.34 11.22 -7.58
N VAL A 90 17.91 11.69 -8.75
CA VAL A 90 16.50 11.98 -9.04
C VAL A 90 15.64 10.73 -8.88
N ILE A 91 16.10 9.57 -9.34
CA ILE A 91 15.35 8.31 -9.18
C ILE A 91 15.14 8.00 -7.70
N THR A 92 16.19 8.10 -6.87
CA THR A 92 16.07 7.81 -5.44
C THR A 92 15.25 8.84 -4.70
N THR A 93 15.43 10.12 -4.99
CA THR A 93 14.70 11.21 -4.35
C THR A 93 13.22 11.18 -4.73
N MET A 94 12.90 10.94 -6.00
CA MET A 94 11.50 10.81 -6.44
C MET A 94 10.84 9.60 -5.79
N ARG A 95 11.55 8.48 -5.69
CA ARG A 95 11.04 7.30 -4.98
C ARG A 95 10.72 7.63 -3.53
N ASP A 96 11.69 8.21 -2.82
CA ASP A 96 11.57 8.48 -1.39
C ASP A 96 10.49 9.55 -1.11
N ALA A 97 10.38 10.58 -1.96
CA ALA A 97 9.32 11.59 -1.89
C ALA A 97 7.92 10.97 -2.05
N CYS A 98 7.74 10.06 -3.02
CA CYS A 98 6.47 9.35 -3.19
C CYS A 98 6.12 8.54 -1.94
N LEU A 99 7.09 7.78 -1.41
CA LEU A 99 6.87 6.93 -0.24
C LEU A 99 6.55 7.73 1.02
N GLN A 100 7.26 8.85 1.26
CA GLN A 100 7.01 9.73 2.39
C GLN A 100 5.64 10.40 2.28
N GLY A 101 5.30 10.97 1.12
CA GLY A 101 3.98 11.58 0.90
C GLY A 101 2.85 10.57 1.09
N PHE A 102 3.05 9.31 0.74
CA PHE A 102 2.04 8.26 1.00
C PHE A 102 1.89 7.93 2.49
N LEU A 103 2.97 7.97 3.28
CA LEU A 103 2.92 7.75 4.73
C LEU A 103 2.20 8.88 5.46
N GLU A 104 2.25 10.11 4.95
CA GLU A 104 1.53 11.26 5.50
C GLU A 104 0.00 11.16 5.30
N LEU A 105 -0.47 10.45 4.27
CA LEU A 105 -1.89 10.33 3.89
C LEU A 105 -2.66 9.22 4.64
N SER A 106 -2.20 8.78 5.83
CA SER A 106 -2.80 7.68 6.61
C SER A 106 -2.98 6.38 5.77
N PRO A 107 -1.89 5.70 5.43
CA PRO A 107 -1.91 4.60 4.46
C PRO A 107 -2.68 3.38 4.98
N ARG A 108 -3.51 2.78 4.13
CA ARG A 108 -4.35 1.62 4.47
C ARG A 108 -3.98 0.37 3.68
N LEU A 109 -4.21 -0.79 4.28
CA LEU A 109 -4.01 -2.07 3.61
C LEU A 109 -5.19 -2.40 2.69
N MET A 110 -4.87 -2.85 1.47
CA MET A 110 -5.82 -3.45 0.54
C MET A 110 -5.81 -4.96 0.75
N LEU A 111 -6.95 -5.52 1.17
CA LEU A 111 -7.12 -6.96 1.33
C LEU A 111 -7.61 -7.57 0.02
N ALA A 112 -7.00 -8.68 -0.38
CA ALA A 112 -7.56 -9.53 -1.41
C ALA A 112 -8.82 -10.22 -0.86
N MET A 113 -9.89 -10.22 -1.66
CA MET A 113 -11.19 -10.78 -1.29
C MET A 113 -11.57 -11.92 -2.24
N TYR A 114 -12.03 -13.03 -1.65
CA TYR A 114 -12.75 -14.08 -2.37
C TYR A 114 -14.24 -13.82 -2.32
N SER A 115 -14.91 -13.94 -3.46
CA SER A 115 -16.33 -14.28 -3.48
C SER A 115 -16.46 -15.77 -3.18
N CYS A 116 -17.26 -16.09 -2.18
CA CYS A 116 -17.52 -17.44 -1.75
C CYS A 116 -18.98 -17.80 -2.03
N ASP A 117 -19.15 -18.76 -2.92
CA ASP A 117 -20.45 -19.34 -3.25
C ASP A 117 -20.59 -20.65 -2.48
N ILE A 118 -21.55 -20.69 -1.56
CA ILE A 118 -21.72 -21.81 -0.63
C ILE A 118 -23.11 -22.40 -0.84
N GLN A 119 -23.15 -23.69 -1.11
CA GLN A 119 -24.39 -24.47 -1.09
C GLN A 119 -24.52 -25.15 0.26
N ALA A 120 -25.64 -24.93 0.93
CA ALA A 120 -25.91 -25.49 2.26
C ALA A 120 -27.38 -25.90 2.42
N THR A 121 -27.63 -26.90 3.27
CA THR A 121 -28.99 -27.25 3.71
C THR A 121 -29.48 -26.28 4.79
N THR A 122 -30.80 -26.17 4.96
CA THR A 122 -31.46 -25.37 6.00
C THR A 122 -30.88 -25.59 7.41
N GLU A 123 -30.62 -26.84 7.78
CA GLU A 123 -30.10 -27.23 9.10
C GLU A 123 -28.64 -26.80 9.34
N ALA A 124 -27.89 -26.56 8.26
CA ALA A 124 -26.49 -26.19 8.29
C ALA A 124 -26.25 -24.66 8.20
N LEU A 125 -27.25 -23.88 7.78
CA LEU A 125 -27.17 -22.43 7.57
C LEU A 125 -26.54 -21.68 8.76
N GLY A 126 -27.07 -21.88 9.96
CA GLY A 126 -26.56 -21.20 11.16
C GLY A 126 -25.08 -21.50 11.44
N ARG A 127 -24.62 -22.72 11.13
CA ARG A 127 -23.21 -23.10 11.29
C ARG A 127 -22.33 -22.46 10.22
N VAL A 128 -22.82 -22.37 8.98
CA VAL A 128 -22.13 -21.68 7.89
C VAL A 128 -21.95 -20.20 8.23
N TYR A 129 -22.99 -19.52 8.69
CA TYR A 129 -22.91 -18.11 9.11
C TYR A 129 -21.93 -17.89 10.26
N ALA A 130 -21.90 -18.80 11.24
CA ALA A 130 -20.93 -18.73 12.32
C ALA A 130 -19.48 -18.86 11.83
N VAL A 131 -19.21 -19.73 10.85
CA VAL A 131 -17.85 -19.89 10.29
C VAL A 131 -17.44 -18.67 9.47
N ILE A 132 -18.33 -18.14 8.61
CA ILE A 132 -18.07 -16.93 7.82
C ILE A 132 -17.76 -15.74 8.75
N SER A 133 -18.61 -15.52 9.76
CA SER A 133 -18.46 -14.40 10.69
C SER A 133 -17.18 -14.50 11.52
N ARG A 134 -16.81 -15.70 11.98
CA ARG A 134 -15.54 -15.93 12.69
C ARG A 134 -14.32 -15.55 11.84
N ARG A 135 -14.41 -15.77 10.52
CA ARG A 135 -13.36 -15.48 9.55
C ARG A 135 -13.48 -14.08 8.94
N ARG A 136 -14.27 -13.19 9.57
CA ARG A 136 -14.49 -11.80 9.14
C ARG A 136 -15.05 -11.68 7.72
N GLY A 137 -15.77 -12.69 7.25
CA GLY A 137 -16.50 -12.63 5.99
C GLY A 137 -17.82 -11.87 6.14
N ARG A 138 -18.27 -11.26 5.05
CA ARG A 138 -19.54 -10.54 4.94
C ARG A 138 -20.46 -11.27 3.96
N ILE A 139 -21.69 -11.58 4.37
CA ILE A 139 -22.69 -12.17 3.49
C ILE A 139 -23.25 -11.06 2.59
N ILE A 140 -23.26 -11.28 1.28
CA ILE A 140 -23.85 -10.36 0.29
C ILE A 140 -25.31 -10.74 0.07
N SER A 141 -25.57 -12.01 -0.21
CA SER A 141 -26.91 -12.54 -0.49
C SER A 141 -27.07 -13.96 0.02
N ASP A 142 -28.32 -14.30 0.33
CA ASP A 142 -28.77 -15.63 0.72
C ASP A 142 -30.09 -15.90 -0.03
N GLU A 143 -30.07 -16.86 -0.94
CA GLU A 143 -31.21 -17.20 -1.78
C GLU A 143 -31.52 -18.69 -1.72
N LEU A 144 -32.79 -19.04 -1.55
CA LEU A 144 -33.25 -20.42 -1.66
C LEU A 144 -33.30 -20.80 -3.14
N LYS A 145 -32.60 -21.87 -3.51
CA LYS A 145 -32.62 -22.35 -4.89
C LYS A 145 -33.90 -23.14 -5.15
N GLU A 146 -34.83 -22.54 -5.90
CA GLU A 146 -36.11 -23.12 -6.25
C GLU A 146 -35.97 -24.54 -6.84
N GLY A 147 -36.83 -25.45 -6.39
CA GLY A 147 -36.79 -26.86 -6.78
C GLY A 147 -35.75 -27.71 -6.03
N THR A 148 -34.96 -27.13 -5.13
CA THR A 148 -34.01 -27.88 -4.27
C THR A 148 -34.10 -27.45 -2.80
N PRO A 149 -33.74 -28.31 -1.84
CA PRO A 149 -33.70 -27.94 -0.42
C PRO A 149 -32.43 -27.15 -0.03
N PHE A 150 -31.69 -26.63 -1.01
CA PHE A 150 -30.40 -25.96 -0.79
C PHE A 150 -30.56 -24.45 -0.87
N PHE A 151 -29.88 -23.77 0.06
CA PHE A 151 -29.63 -22.34 -0.01
C PHE A 151 -28.30 -22.10 -0.71
N GLN A 152 -28.29 -21.06 -1.54
CA GLN A 152 -27.11 -20.51 -2.16
C GLN A 152 -26.74 -19.22 -1.42
N ILE A 153 -25.63 -19.27 -0.69
CA ILE A 153 -25.10 -18.11 0.04
C ILE A 153 -23.92 -17.55 -0.74
N CYS A 154 -23.96 -16.26 -1.07
CA CYS A 154 -22.83 -15.54 -1.65
C CYS A 154 -22.23 -14.63 -0.58
N ALA A 155 -20.95 -14.81 -0.26
CA ALA A 155 -20.26 -14.04 0.77
C ALA A 155 -18.88 -13.57 0.31
N LEU A 156 -18.43 -12.41 0.80
CA LEU A 156 -17.05 -11.95 0.65
C LEU A 156 -16.21 -12.43 1.84
N LEU A 157 -15.05 -12.99 1.53
CA LEU A 157 -14.12 -13.52 2.53
C LEU A 157 -12.70 -12.99 2.26
N PRO A 158 -12.04 -12.37 3.25
CA PRO A 158 -10.63 -11.99 3.11
C PRO A 158 -9.74 -13.22 2.85
N VAL A 159 -8.88 -13.15 1.83
CA VAL A 159 -7.97 -14.26 1.46
C VAL A 159 -7.03 -14.63 2.61
N VAL A 160 -6.60 -13.65 3.41
CA VAL A 160 -5.74 -13.89 4.58
C VAL A 160 -6.41 -14.78 5.63
N GLU A 161 -7.74 -14.73 5.74
CA GLU A 161 -8.53 -15.55 6.67
C GLU A 161 -9.10 -16.81 6.00
N SER A 162 -8.96 -17.00 4.68
CA SER A 162 -9.57 -18.12 3.97
C SER A 162 -8.82 -19.45 4.12
N PHE A 163 -7.61 -19.44 4.69
CA PHE A 163 -6.78 -20.64 4.78
C PHE A 163 -7.40 -21.71 5.71
N GLY A 164 -7.78 -22.87 5.17
CA GLY A 164 -8.50 -23.91 5.91
C GLY A 164 -10.00 -23.63 6.12
N PHE A 165 -10.55 -22.60 5.47
CA PHE A 165 -11.98 -22.26 5.54
C PHE A 165 -12.87 -23.38 4.99
N ALA A 166 -12.49 -23.96 3.85
CA ALA A 166 -13.25 -25.05 3.23
C ALA A 166 -13.36 -26.28 4.13
N ASP A 167 -12.26 -26.65 4.79
CA ASP A 167 -12.21 -27.78 5.72
C ASP A 167 -13.02 -27.49 7.00
N GLU A 168 -12.94 -26.26 7.52
CA GLU A 168 -13.73 -25.86 8.69
C GLU A 168 -15.23 -25.90 8.41
N ILE A 169 -15.69 -25.37 7.27
CA ILE A 169 -17.09 -25.45 6.86
C ILE A 169 -17.53 -26.91 6.77
N ARG A 170 -16.80 -27.74 6.00
CA ARG A 170 -17.16 -29.16 5.83
C ARG A 170 -17.21 -29.90 7.16
N LYS A 171 -16.27 -29.64 8.07
CA LYS A 171 -16.24 -30.28 9.40
C LYS A 171 -17.40 -29.84 10.28
N ARG A 172 -17.77 -28.56 10.28
CA ARG A 172 -18.86 -28.01 11.11
C ARG A 172 -20.24 -28.41 10.61
N THR A 173 -20.38 -28.62 9.30
CA THR A 173 -21.65 -29.02 8.67
C THR A 173 -21.73 -30.53 8.42
N SER A 174 -20.73 -31.32 8.84
CA SER A 174 -20.63 -32.75 8.53
C SER A 174 -20.72 -33.05 7.02
N GLY A 175 -20.18 -32.15 6.19
CA GLY A 175 -20.20 -32.23 4.73
C GLY A 175 -21.46 -31.67 4.07
N ALA A 176 -22.44 -31.20 4.84
CA ALA A 176 -23.70 -30.66 4.31
C ALA A 176 -23.56 -29.26 3.67
N ALA A 177 -22.36 -28.68 3.67
CA ALA A 177 -22.05 -27.45 2.95
C ALA A 177 -20.73 -27.57 2.20
N VAL A 178 -20.72 -27.06 0.96
CA VAL A 178 -19.52 -27.05 0.11
C VAL A 178 -19.28 -25.61 -0.36
N PRO A 179 -18.17 -24.98 0.06
CA PRO A 179 -17.81 -23.65 -0.41
C PRO A 179 -17.00 -23.72 -1.71
N GLN A 180 -17.28 -22.81 -2.63
CA GLN A 180 -16.44 -22.48 -3.79
C GLN A 180 -15.86 -21.08 -3.58
N LEU A 181 -14.55 -20.94 -3.78
CA LEU A 181 -13.82 -19.67 -3.59
C LEU A 181 -13.33 -19.16 -4.94
N ILE A 182 -13.75 -17.95 -5.31
CA ILE A 182 -13.37 -17.30 -6.57
C ILE A 182 -12.81 -15.92 -6.22
N PHE A 183 -11.68 -15.54 -6.82
CA PHE A 183 -11.11 -14.21 -6.61
C PHE A 183 -12.05 -13.13 -7.15
N SER A 184 -12.43 -12.18 -6.28
CA SER A 184 -13.35 -11.09 -6.63
C SER A 184 -12.59 -9.78 -6.88
N GLY A 185 -11.57 -9.49 -6.07
CA GLY A 185 -10.81 -8.24 -6.19
C GLY A 185 -10.11 -7.85 -4.89
N PHE A 186 -9.85 -6.55 -4.75
CA PHE A 186 -9.23 -5.96 -3.57
C PHE A 186 -10.16 -4.94 -2.92
N GLU A 187 -10.26 -4.96 -1.59
CA GLU A 187 -11.06 -4.02 -0.78
C GLU A 187 -10.17 -3.35 0.27
N MET A 188 -10.40 -2.06 0.53
CA MET A 188 -9.68 -1.34 1.57
C MET A 188 -10.10 -1.82 2.95
N LEU A 189 -9.14 -2.17 3.79
CA LEU A 189 -9.39 -2.37 5.22
C LEU A 189 -9.56 -1.01 5.88
N ASN A 190 -10.72 -0.79 6.53
CA ASN A 190 -11.03 0.47 7.21
C ASN A 190 -10.38 0.56 8.61
N GLU A 191 -9.11 0.17 8.73
CA GLU A 191 -8.30 0.27 9.95
C GLU A 191 -6.92 0.80 9.58
N ASP A 192 -6.41 1.76 10.35
CA ASP A 192 -5.06 2.30 10.18
C ASP A 192 -4.05 1.39 10.90
N PRO A 193 -3.05 0.81 10.19
CA PRO A 193 -2.04 -0.06 10.80
C PRO A 193 -1.14 0.63 11.84
N PHE A 194 -1.05 1.96 11.83
CA PHE A 194 -0.22 2.74 12.76
C PHE A 194 -1.03 3.45 13.85
N TRP A 195 -2.34 3.17 13.95
CA TRP A 195 -3.17 3.78 14.99
C TRP A 195 -2.67 3.41 16.39
N VAL A 196 -2.48 4.42 17.22
CA VAL A 196 -2.11 4.33 18.63
C VAL A 196 -3.12 5.16 19.42
N PRO A 197 -3.70 4.64 20.52
CA PRO A 197 -4.58 5.42 21.38
C PRO A 197 -3.80 6.59 21.98
N THR A 198 -4.33 7.81 21.86
CA THR A 198 -3.67 9.02 22.37
C THR A 198 -4.46 9.70 23.47
N THR A 199 -5.77 9.47 23.53
CA THR A 199 -6.66 10.09 24.51
C THR A 199 -6.91 9.15 25.69
N GLU A 200 -7.22 9.74 26.85
CA GLU A 200 -7.51 8.99 28.09
C GLU A 200 -8.78 8.15 27.93
N GLU A 201 -9.81 8.67 27.24
CA GLU A 201 -11.04 7.96 26.89
C GLU A 201 -10.77 6.72 26.00
N GLU A 202 -9.93 6.85 24.96
CA GLU A 202 -9.54 5.72 24.11
C GLU A 202 -8.74 4.66 24.87
N LEU A 203 -7.95 5.08 25.88
CA LEU A 203 -7.17 4.20 26.73
C LEU A 203 -8.08 3.43 27.71
N GLU A 204 -9.09 4.11 28.27
CA GLU A 204 -10.11 3.51 29.13
C GLU A 204 -10.94 2.46 28.37
N ASP A 205 -11.32 2.74 27.12
CA ASP A 205 -12.04 1.81 26.24
C ASP A 205 -11.24 0.53 25.89
N LEU A 206 -9.91 0.62 25.87
CA LEU A 206 -9.01 -0.51 25.60
C LEU A 206 -8.80 -1.42 26.82
N GLY A 207 -9.17 -0.96 28.03
CA GLY A 207 -9.04 -1.69 29.29
C GLY A 207 -7.58 -1.92 29.75
N GLU A 208 -7.40 -2.51 30.94
CA GLU A 208 -6.08 -2.81 31.54
C GLU A 208 -5.25 -3.82 30.72
N LYS A 209 -5.91 -4.65 29.92
CA LYS A 209 -5.29 -5.55 28.95
C LYS A 209 -5.71 -5.05 27.59
N SER A 210 -4.76 -4.63 26.77
CA SER A 210 -4.94 -4.22 25.38
C SER A 210 -5.63 -5.31 24.53
N ASP A 211 -6.93 -5.51 24.72
CA ASP A 211 -7.67 -6.70 24.25
C ASP A 211 -8.01 -6.63 22.75
N ARG A 212 -7.89 -5.44 22.14
CA ARG A 212 -8.02 -5.27 20.69
C ARG A 212 -6.65 -5.08 20.03
N GLU A 213 -6.06 -6.20 19.60
CA GLU A 213 -4.94 -6.18 18.65
C GLU A 213 -5.44 -5.57 17.33
N ASN A 214 -4.78 -4.49 16.88
CA ASN A 214 -5.06 -3.87 15.59
C ASN A 214 -4.83 -4.89 14.46
N LEU A 215 -5.89 -5.22 13.71
CA LEU A 215 -5.86 -6.27 12.71
C LEU A 215 -4.99 -5.86 11.52
N ALA A 216 -5.09 -4.60 11.08
CA ALA A 216 -4.25 -4.05 10.03
C ALA A 216 -2.77 -4.18 10.40
N LYS A 217 -2.41 -3.83 11.64
CA LYS A 217 -1.04 -3.99 12.14
C LYS A 217 -0.59 -5.45 12.13
N LYS A 218 -1.43 -6.37 12.60
CA LYS A 218 -1.15 -7.81 12.58
C LYS A 218 -0.88 -8.34 11.17
N TYR A 219 -1.72 -7.97 10.20
CA TYR A 219 -1.54 -8.37 8.81
C TYR A 219 -0.26 -7.78 8.22
N MET A 220 0.01 -6.50 8.47
CA MET A 220 1.24 -5.83 8.05
C MET A 220 2.47 -6.55 8.60
N GLU A 221 2.54 -6.78 9.90
CA GLU A 221 3.69 -7.45 10.55
C GLU A 221 3.92 -8.86 10.03
N ASN A 222 2.85 -9.63 9.77
CA ASN A 222 2.95 -10.97 9.20
C ASN A 222 3.54 -10.96 7.78
N VAL A 223 3.21 -9.95 6.97
CA VAL A 223 3.82 -9.77 5.65
C VAL A 223 5.28 -9.32 5.80
N ARG A 224 5.55 -8.33 6.65
CA ARG A 224 6.91 -7.80 6.90
C ARG A 224 7.85 -8.89 7.38
N LYS A 225 7.41 -9.73 8.34
CA LYS A 225 8.17 -10.87 8.84
C LYS A 225 8.49 -11.89 7.74
N ARG A 226 7.53 -12.25 6.89
CA ARG A 226 7.75 -13.19 5.77
C ARG A 226 8.74 -12.66 4.75
N LYS A 227 8.75 -11.33 4.53
CA LYS A 227 9.69 -10.65 3.64
C LYS A 227 11.05 -10.33 4.28
N GLY A 228 11.23 -10.61 5.57
CA GLY A 228 12.46 -10.28 6.29
C GLY A 228 12.66 -8.77 6.55
N MET A 229 11.59 -7.98 6.48
CA MET A 229 11.63 -6.56 6.84
C MET A 229 11.63 -6.37 8.37
N SER A 230 12.11 -5.21 8.82
CA SER A 230 12.04 -4.83 10.24
C SER A 230 10.60 -4.86 10.74
N THR A 231 10.39 -5.42 11.92
CA THR A 231 9.12 -5.42 12.64
C THR A 231 9.33 -4.80 14.01
N ASP A 232 8.42 -3.96 14.47
CA ASP A 232 8.51 -3.25 15.75
C ASP A 232 8.32 -4.16 16.99
N LYS A 233 8.26 -5.48 16.80
CA LYS A 233 8.22 -6.44 17.90
C LYS A 233 9.52 -6.33 18.69
N LYS A 234 9.43 -5.77 19.89
CA LYS A 234 10.49 -5.82 20.90
C LYS A 234 10.76 -7.29 21.23
N ILE A 235 11.88 -7.82 20.73
CA ILE A 235 12.31 -9.21 21.02
C ILE A 235 12.63 -9.37 22.51
N VAL A 236 12.97 -8.27 23.19
CA VAL A 236 13.22 -8.21 24.63
C VAL A 236 12.67 -6.90 25.18
N GLU A 237 11.59 -6.95 25.96
CA GLU A 237 11.05 -5.76 26.64
C GLU A 237 11.82 -5.41 27.91
N HIS A 238 12.47 -6.39 28.56
CA HIS A 238 13.30 -6.20 29.75
C HIS A 238 14.61 -6.97 29.65
N ALA A 239 15.65 -6.34 29.11
CA ALA A 239 16.98 -6.96 28.96
C ALA A 239 17.69 -7.18 30.31
N GLU A 240 17.32 -6.44 31.35
CA GLU A 240 18.05 -6.40 32.62
C GLU A 240 17.98 -7.71 33.45
N LYS A 241 16.97 -8.56 33.25
CA LYS A 241 16.76 -9.77 34.07
C LYS A 241 17.34 -11.06 33.48
N GLN A 242 18.15 -11.00 32.41
CA GLN A 242 18.74 -12.22 31.84
C GLN A 242 19.79 -12.89 32.74
N ARG A 243 20.44 -12.15 33.65
CA ARG A 243 21.44 -12.73 34.57
C ARG A 243 20.85 -13.56 35.73
N THR A 244 19.54 -13.52 35.96
CA THR A 244 18.88 -14.23 37.09
C THR A 244 18.19 -15.53 36.73
N LEU A 245 18.15 -15.93 35.46
CA LEU A 245 17.70 -17.28 35.09
C LEU A 245 18.82 -18.28 35.41
N LYS A 246 18.72 -18.88 36.61
CA LYS A 246 19.59 -19.98 37.05
C LYS A 246 19.54 -21.13 36.04
N LYS A 247 20.71 -21.74 35.81
CA LYS A 247 20.88 -23.03 35.11
C LYS A 247 19.96 -24.10 35.65
#